data_AF-A0A4R0RVN8-F1
#
_entry.id   AF-A0A4R0RVN8-F1
#
_cell.length_a   1.000
_cell.length_b   1.000
_cell.length_c   1.000
_cell.angle_alpha   90.00
_cell.angle_beta   90.00
_cell.angle_gamma   90.00
#
_symmetry.space_group_name_H-M   'P 1'
#
loop_
_entity.id
_entity.type
_entity.pdbx_description
1 polymer ?
#
loop_
_entity_poly.entity_id
_entity_poly.type
_entity_poly.pdbx_seq_one_letter_code
_entity_poly.pdbx_strand_id
1 'polypeptide(L)'
;MTELNMFEPMLKEVVNAKRLSASKIGKLTEIAQKNMQHDTQLVSILYRTHKSLPPASKIHSLYVFDALARSARSQVNKQNLTADSDSGNAATFLLKVDGVLDGLFQDMVTIDHPEAKSLVAYAHPSPTIVGSDQLPSSM
;
A
#
# COMPACT_ATOMS: atom_id res chain seq x y z
N MET A 1 -1.41 -23.23 -18.47
CA MET A 1 -1.90 -22.16 -17.58
C MET A 1 -0.91 -21.01 -17.69
N THR A 2 -1.35 -19.82 -18.11
CA THR A 2 -0.48 -18.62 -18.22
C THR A 2 0.03 -18.22 -16.84
N GLU A 3 1.32 -17.91 -16.70
CA GLU A 3 1.91 -17.48 -15.43
C GLU A 3 1.22 -16.22 -14.87
N LEU A 4 0.60 -15.39 -15.73
CA LEU A 4 -0.23 -14.25 -15.34
C LEU A 4 -1.37 -14.62 -14.37
N ASN A 5 -1.96 -15.81 -14.49
CA ASN A 5 -3.06 -16.25 -13.61
C ASN A 5 -2.59 -16.39 -12.15
N MET A 6 -1.28 -16.54 -11.93
CA MET A 6 -0.68 -16.63 -10.59
C MET A 6 -0.34 -15.25 -10.00
N PHE A 7 -0.39 -14.18 -10.81
CA PHE A 7 -0.04 -12.83 -10.36
C PHE A 7 -0.98 -12.32 -9.27
N GLU A 8 -2.29 -12.34 -9.50
CA GLU A 8 -3.27 -11.83 -8.53
C GLU A 8 -3.29 -12.63 -7.21
N PRO A 9 -3.29 -13.98 -7.22
CA PRO A 9 -3.17 -14.76 -5.98
C PRO A 9 -1.89 -14.45 -5.19
N MET A 10 -0.73 -14.38 -5.88
CA MET A 10 0.56 -14.06 -5.24
C MET A 10 0.57 -12.64 -4.68
N LEU A 11 0.01 -11.67 -5.41
CA LEU A 11 -0.14 -10.29 -4.94
C LEU A 11 -0.96 -10.23 -3.66
N LYS A 12 -2.14 -10.88 -3.66
CA LYS A 12 -3.03 -10.96 -2.49
C LYS A 12 -2.33 -11.59 -1.29
N GLU A 13 -1.54 -12.63 -1.51
CA GLU A 13 -0.74 -13.26 -0.45
C GLU A 13 0.31 -12.30 0.13
N VAL A 14 0.99 -11.51 -0.70
CA VAL A 14 2.01 -10.55 -0.26
C VAL A 14 1.39 -9.42 0.55
N VAL A 15 0.34 -8.78 0.04
CA VAL A 15 -0.22 -7.56 0.67
C VAL A 15 -0.98 -7.85 1.96
N ASN A 16 -1.57 -9.04 2.09
CA ASN A 16 -2.27 -9.49 3.30
C ASN A 16 -1.36 -10.22 4.29
N ALA A 17 -0.08 -10.42 3.98
CA ALA A 17 0.85 -11.06 4.92
C ALA A 17 1.03 -10.19 6.18
N LYS A 18 1.24 -10.85 7.33
CA LYS A 18 1.57 -10.16 8.60
C LYS A 18 2.86 -9.33 8.52
N ARG A 19 3.81 -9.75 7.66
CA ARG A 19 5.08 -9.08 7.41
C ARG A 19 5.45 -9.25 5.94
N LEU A 20 6.09 -8.23 5.36
CA LEU A 20 6.65 -8.32 4.02
C LEU A 20 7.77 -9.35 3.97
N SER A 21 7.71 -10.21 2.95
CA SER A 21 8.71 -11.24 2.69
C SER A 21 9.44 -10.92 1.40
N ALA A 22 10.76 -10.70 1.50
CA ALA A 22 11.60 -10.41 0.35
C ALA A 22 11.53 -11.51 -0.71
N SER A 23 11.46 -12.78 -0.30
CA SER A 23 11.35 -13.91 -1.24
C SER A 23 10.01 -13.93 -1.96
N LYS A 24 8.90 -13.62 -1.29
CA LYS A 24 7.56 -13.52 -1.92
C LYS A 24 7.48 -12.33 -2.88
N ILE A 25 8.04 -11.18 -2.51
CA ILE A 25 8.15 -10.00 -3.40
C ILE A 25 9.01 -10.34 -4.62
N GLY A 26 10.13 -11.04 -4.42
CA GLY A 26 11.00 -11.50 -5.51
C GLY A 26 10.24 -12.37 -6.52
N LYS A 27 9.54 -13.41 -6.04
CA LYS A 27 8.70 -14.26 -6.90
C LYS A 27 7.60 -13.49 -7.63
N LEU A 28 6.91 -12.59 -6.94
CA LEU A 28 5.90 -11.73 -7.56
C LEU A 28 6.49 -10.85 -8.67
N THR A 29 7.71 -10.35 -8.43
CA THR A 29 8.45 -9.53 -9.40
C THR A 29 8.85 -10.32 -10.63
N GLU A 30 9.33 -11.56 -10.45
CA GLU A 30 9.64 -12.47 -11.56
C GLU A 30 8.41 -12.77 -12.42
N ILE A 31 7.27 -13.06 -11.78
CA ILE A 31 5.99 -13.27 -12.50
C ILE A 31 5.63 -12.02 -13.30
N ALA A 32 5.72 -10.82 -12.71
CA ALA A 32 5.41 -9.58 -13.41
C ALA A 32 6.34 -9.34 -14.62
N GLN A 33 7.66 -9.51 -14.46
CA GLN A 33 8.64 -9.30 -15.53
C GLN A 33 8.36 -10.18 -16.76
N LYS A 34 7.95 -11.44 -16.54
CA LYS A 34 7.62 -12.38 -17.62
C LYS A 34 6.28 -12.10 -18.31
N ASN A 35 5.48 -11.18 -17.76
CA ASN A 35 4.14 -10.85 -18.25
C ASN A 35 3.99 -9.37 -18.61
N MET A 36 5.09 -8.65 -18.87
CA MET A 36 5.07 -7.22 -19.23
C MET A 36 4.31 -6.92 -20.53
N GLN A 37 4.15 -7.90 -21.42
CA GLN A 37 3.24 -7.80 -22.58
C GLN A 37 1.76 -7.62 -22.20
N HIS A 38 1.41 -7.92 -20.96
CA HIS A 38 0.08 -7.72 -20.37
C HIS A 38 0.09 -6.61 -19.32
N ASP A 39 0.98 -5.64 -19.42
CA ASP A 39 1.16 -4.52 -18.49
C ASP A 39 -0.13 -3.81 -18.06
N THR A 40 -1.09 -3.58 -18.97
CA THR A 40 -2.39 -3.01 -18.63
C THR A 40 -3.13 -3.85 -17.62
N GLN A 41 -3.12 -5.19 -17.78
CA GLN A 41 -3.76 -6.12 -16.86
C GLN A 41 -3.01 -6.15 -15.52
N LEU A 42 -1.67 -6.15 -15.54
CA LEU A 42 -0.85 -6.09 -14.33
C LEU A 42 -1.15 -4.84 -13.49
N VAL A 43 -1.11 -3.65 -14.12
CA VAL A 43 -1.40 -2.37 -13.45
C VAL A 43 -2.84 -2.33 -12.96
N SER A 44 -3.80 -2.82 -13.75
CA SER A 44 -5.20 -2.91 -13.33
C SER A 44 -5.39 -3.78 -12.09
N ILE A 45 -4.74 -4.95 -12.03
CA ILE A 45 -4.78 -5.85 -10.87
C ILE A 45 -4.13 -5.18 -9.66
N LEU A 46 -2.95 -4.56 -9.82
CA LEU A 46 -2.25 -3.85 -8.75
C LEU A 46 -3.10 -2.73 -8.16
N TYR A 47 -3.64 -1.87 -9.03
CA TYR A 47 -4.41 -0.71 -8.61
C TYR A 47 -5.73 -1.12 -7.94
N ARG A 48 -6.51 -2.01 -8.56
CA ARG A 48 -7.76 -2.50 -7.93
C ARG A 48 -7.50 -3.17 -6.59
N THR A 49 -6.44 -3.97 -6.49
CA THR A 49 -6.06 -4.59 -5.22
C THR A 49 -5.77 -3.51 -4.18
N HIS A 50 -4.92 -2.53 -4.49
CA HIS A 50 -4.62 -1.40 -3.59
C HIS A 50 -5.86 -0.66 -3.09
N LYS A 51 -6.79 -0.33 -4.01
CA LYS A 51 -8.03 0.37 -3.67
C LYS A 51 -8.91 -0.43 -2.70
N SER A 52 -8.89 -1.76 -2.80
CA SER A 52 -9.65 -2.67 -1.94
C SER A 52 -9.02 -2.96 -0.57
N LEU A 53 -7.74 -2.62 -0.37
CA LEU A 53 -7.03 -2.97 0.85
C LEU A 53 -7.43 -2.09 2.04
N PRO A 54 -7.47 -2.66 3.26
CA PRO A 54 -7.59 -1.86 4.46
C PRO A 54 -6.34 -0.97 4.63
N PRO A 55 -6.45 0.18 5.33
CA PRO A 55 -5.35 1.12 5.52
C PRO A 55 -4.02 0.49 5.96
N ALA A 56 -4.07 -0.45 6.91
CA ALA A 56 -2.89 -1.14 7.43
C ALA A 56 -2.12 -1.96 6.36
N SER A 57 -2.80 -2.43 5.30
CA SER A 57 -2.20 -3.22 4.23
C SER A 57 -1.78 -2.38 3.02
N LYS A 58 -2.20 -1.09 2.94
CA LYS A 58 -1.82 -0.20 1.83
C LYS A 58 -0.31 0.02 1.76
N ILE A 59 0.38 0.06 2.91
CA ILE A 59 1.84 0.15 2.95
C ILE A 59 2.51 -1.04 2.26
N HIS A 60 2.01 -2.27 2.46
CA HIS A 60 2.53 -3.46 1.79
C HIS A 60 2.33 -3.37 0.27
N SER A 61 1.18 -2.87 -0.16
CA SER A 61 0.91 -2.64 -1.58
C SER A 61 1.88 -1.62 -2.20
N LEU A 62 2.18 -0.51 -1.51
CA LEU A 62 3.16 0.46 -2.01
C LEU A 62 4.56 -0.14 -2.19
N TYR A 63 5.01 -0.99 -1.26
CA TYR A 63 6.27 -1.71 -1.42
C TYR A 63 6.27 -2.61 -2.65
N VAL A 64 5.14 -3.22 -2.99
CA VAL A 64 5.00 -4.01 -4.22
C VAL A 64 5.09 -3.11 -5.45
N PHE A 65 4.38 -1.98 -5.49
CA PHE A 65 4.49 -1.01 -6.60
C PHE A 65 5.93 -0.57 -6.81
N ASP A 66 6.62 -0.19 -5.74
CA ASP A 66 8.02 0.24 -5.77
C ASP A 66 8.96 -0.87 -6.27
N ALA A 67 8.81 -2.10 -5.75
CA ALA A 67 9.61 -3.24 -6.19
C ALA A 67 9.44 -3.54 -7.69
N LEU A 68 8.19 -3.54 -8.17
CA LEU A 68 7.87 -3.79 -9.58
C LEU A 68 8.36 -2.65 -10.48
N ALA A 69 8.17 -1.39 -10.08
CA ALA A 69 8.64 -0.24 -10.84
C ALA A 69 10.18 -0.20 -10.93
N ARG A 70 10.88 -0.47 -9.83
CA ARG A 70 12.35 -0.57 -9.81
C ARG A 70 12.85 -1.68 -10.74
N SER A 71 12.19 -2.82 -10.68
CA SER A 71 12.48 -3.96 -11.56
C SER A 71 12.25 -3.62 -13.04
N ALA A 72 11.09 -3.04 -13.38
CA ALA A 72 10.76 -2.62 -14.73
C ALA A 72 11.76 -1.58 -15.25
N ARG A 73 12.14 -0.59 -14.43
CA ARG A 73 13.18 0.40 -14.79
C ARG A 73 14.53 -0.25 -15.06
N SER A 74 14.92 -1.25 -14.26
CA SER A 74 16.13 -2.04 -14.52
C SER A 74 16.08 -2.74 -15.88
N GLN A 75 14.93 -3.34 -16.21
CA GLN A 75 14.72 -3.99 -17.51
C GLN A 75 14.77 -3.00 -18.67
N VAL A 76 14.10 -1.84 -18.55
CA VAL A 76 14.13 -0.75 -19.54
C VAL A 76 15.58 -0.34 -19.84
N ASN A 77 16.36 -0.07 -18.81
CA ASN A 77 17.75 0.37 -18.98
C ASN A 77 18.65 -0.72 -19.59
N LYS A 78 18.44 -1.99 -19.23
CA LYS A 78 19.24 -3.11 -19.75
C LYS A 78 18.92 -3.45 -21.20
N GLN A 79 17.66 -3.33 -21.59
CA GLN A 79 17.16 -3.75 -22.90
C GLN A 79 16.90 -2.57 -23.86
N ASN A 80 17.15 -1.33 -23.41
CA ASN A 80 16.87 -0.09 -24.14
C ASN A 80 15.42 -0.03 -24.65
N LEU A 81 14.47 -0.43 -23.81
CA LEU A 81 13.05 -0.45 -24.18
C LEU A 81 12.48 0.97 -24.22
N THR A 82 11.65 1.25 -25.21
CA THR A 82 10.88 2.49 -25.31
C THR A 82 9.41 2.22 -25.03
N ALA A 83 8.68 3.27 -24.67
CA ALA A 83 7.26 3.20 -24.43
C ALA A 83 6.40 3.31 -25.72
N ASP A 84 7.05 3.36 -26.89
CA ASP A 84 6.40 3.50 -28.21
C ASP A 84 6.17 2.13 -28.87
N SER A 85 5.82 1.14 -28.06
CA SER A 85 5.64 -0.25 -28.52
C SER A 85 4.17 -0.56 -28.70
N ASP A 86 3.82 -1.14 -29.86
CA ASP A 86 2.46 -1.63 -30.16
C ASP A 86 1.99 -2.73 -29.19
N SER A 87 2.94 -3.38 -28.51
CA SER A 87 2.69 -4.37 -27.46
C SER A 87 3.23 -3.89 -26.10
N GLY A 88 2.61 -4.35 -25.01
CA GLY A 88 3.07 -4.00 -23.66
C GLY A 88 4.52 -4.40 -23.41
N ASN A 89 5.25 -3.61 -22.63
CA ASN A 89 6.60 -3.90 -22.16
C ASN A 89 6.87 -3.18 -20.82
N ALA A 90 8.11 -3.27 -20.32
CA ALA A 90 8.47 -2.64 -19.05
C ALA A 90 8.40 -1.10 -19.07
N ALA A 91 8.64 -0.45 -20.21
CA ALA A 91 8.54 1.00 -20.34
C ALA A 91 7.07 1.46 -20.35
N THR A 92 6.20 0.78 -21.11
CA THR A 92 4.75 1.07 -21.10
C THR A 92 4.11 0.74 -19.75
N PHE A 93 4.59 -0.30 -19.06
CA PHE A 93 4.21 -0.59 -17.68
C PHE A 93 4.49 0.60 -16.75
N LEU A 94 5.69 1.19 -16.84
CA LEU A 94 6.05 2.35 -16.02
C LEU A 94 5.16 3.57 -16.30
N LEU A 95 4.86 3.85 -17.57
CA LEU A 95 3.91 4.92 -17.94
C LEU A 95 2.51 4.67 -17.34
N LYS A 96 2.05 3.41 -17.34
CA LYS A 96 0.74 3.05 -16.77
C LYS A 96 0.74 3.13 -15.25
N VAL A 97 1.85 2.78 -14.59
CA VAL A 97 2.01 2.98 -13.15
C VAL A 97 1.97 4.48 -12.82
N ASP A 98 2.66 5.31 -13.60
CA ASP A 98 2.64 6.78 -13.45
C ASP A 98 1.21 7.33 -13.48
N GLY A 99 0.40 6.88 -14.45
CA GLY A 99 -1.01 7.27 -14.58
C GLY A 99 -1.93 6.88 -13.41
N VAL A 100 -1.50 5.99 -12.49
CA VAL A 100 -2.27 5.66 -11.27
C VAL A 100 -1.67 6.22 -9.99
N LEU A 101 -0.49 6.88 -10.04
CA LEU A 101 0.23 7.36 -8.86
C LEU A 101 -0.59 8.37 -8.04
N ASP A 102 -1.27 9.30 -8.69
CA ASP A 102 -2.12 10.28 -7.99
C ASP A 102 -3.19 9.59 -7.14
N GLY A 103 -3.82 8.56 -7.69
CA GLY A 103 -4.81 7.77 -6.98
C GLY A 103 -4.24 6.98 -5.80
N LEU A 104 -3.00 6.51 -5.91
CA LEU A 104 -2.29 5.86 -4.80
C LEU A 104 -1.93 6.87 -3.71
N PHE A 105 -1.45 8.05 -4.10
CA PHE A 105 -1.07 9.11 -3.16
C PHE A 105 -2.27 9.63 -2.37
N GLN A 106 -3.39 9.91 -3.05
CA GLN A 106 -4.63 10.32 -2.39
C GLN A 106 -5.12 9.28 -1.38
N ASP A 107 -5.02 7.99 -1.72
CA ASP A 107 -5.37 6.90 -0.81
C ASP A 107 -4.50 6.84 0.43
N MET A 108 -3.26 7.32 0.37
CA MET A 108 -2.35 7.33 1.51
C MET A 108 -2.55 8.54 2.41
N VAL A 109 -2.80 9.71 1.82
CA VAL A 109 -3.09 10.94 2.57
C VAL A 109 -4.42 10.81 3.34
N THR A 110 -5.38 10.06 2.78
CA THR A 110 -6.67 9.79 3.42
C THR A 110 -6.65 8.69 4.48
N ILE A 111 -5.51 8.00 4.67
CA ILE A 111 -5.32 7.12 5.84
C ILE A 111 -5.14 8.02 7.06
N ASP A 112 -6.27 8.49 7.59
CA ASP A 112 -6.32 9.13 8.89
C ASP A 112 -5.88 8.08 9.92
N HIS A 113 -4.82 8.35 10.67
CA HIS A 113 -4.31 7.45 11.70
C HIS A 113 -5.02 7.79 13.02
N PRO A 114 -6.07 7.06 13.45
CA PRO A 114 -6.73 7.33 14.73
C PRO A 114 -5.81 7.10 15.94
N GLU A 115 -4.61 6.54 15.76
CA GLU A 115 -3.63 6.34 16.83
C GLU A 115 -3.03 7.65 17.40
N ALA A 116 -3.27 8.80 16.78
CA ALA A 116 -2.88 10.10 17.35
C ALA A 116 -3.89 10.69 18.36
N LYS A 117 -5.09 10.11 18.48
CA LYS A 117 -6.15 10.64 19.38
C LYS A 117 -6.18 10.02 20.78
N SER A 118 -5.55 8.87 20.99
CA SER A 118 -5.57 8.18 22.29
C SER A 118 -4.64 8.79 23.35
N LEU A 119 -3.68 9.66 22.96
CA LEU A 119 -2.83 10.37 23.93
C LEU A 119 -3.42 11.70 24.43
N VAL A 120 -4.39 12.28 23.71
CA VAL A 120 -5.02 13.55 24.12
C VAL A 120 -6.17 13.32 25.11
N ALA A 121 -6.77 12.12 25.12
CA ALA A 121 -7.86 11.77 26.05
C ALA A 121 -7.40 11.52 27.50
N TYR A 122 -6.09 11.31 27.74
CA TYR A 122 -5.53 11.18 29.10
C TYR A 122 -5.15 12.52 29.74
N ALA A 123 -5.37 13.65 29.06
CA ALA A 123 -5.06 14.99 29.57
C ALA A 123 -6.28 15.69 30.23
N HIS A 124 -7.22 14.92 30.80
CA HIS A 124 -8.21 15.48 31.72
C HIS A 124 -7.70 15.30 33.16
N PRO A 125 -7.40 16.38 33.91
CA PRO A 125 -7.14 16.25 35.33
C PRO A 125 -8.44 15.83 36.03
N SER A 126 -8.38 14.72 36.78
CA SER A 126 -9.46 14.24 37.63
C SER A 126 -10.01 15.36 38.52
N PRO A 127 -11.34 15.46 38.72
CA PRO A 127 -11.89 16.43 39.66
C PRO A 127 -11.46 16.05 41.08
N THR A 128 -10.68 16.92 41.71
CA THR A 128 -10.35 16.83 43.13
C THR A 128 -11.65 16.94 43.94
N ILE A 129 -11.99 15.89 44.66
CA ILE A 129 -13.01 15.90 45.72
C ILE A 129 -12.48 16.82 46.83
N VAL A 130 -12.99 18.05 46.93
CA VAL A 130 -12.84 18.87 48.13
C VAL A 130 -14.01 18.53 49.05
N GLY A 131 -13.74 17.71 50.07
CA GLY A 131 -14.60 17.56 51.22
C GLY A 131 -14.17 18.52 52.32
N SER A 132 -15.09 19.36 52.79
CA SER A 132 -15.21 19.81 54.19
C SER A 132 -16.24 20.95 54.28
N ASP A 133 -17.49 20.63 54.60
CA ASP A 133 -18.32 21.56 55.39
C ASP A 133 -19.49 20.83 56.08
N GLN A 134 -19.28 20.47 57.35
CA GLN A 134 -20.30 20.19 58.38
C GLN A 134 -19.53 19.88 59.67
N LEU A 135 -19.49 20.75 60.68
CA LEU A 135 -20.55 21.08 61.67
C LEU A 135 -19.96 22.17 62.62
N PRO A 136 -20.76 23.00 63.35
CA PRO A 136 -21.69 22.50 64.37
C PRO A 136 -23.05 23.21 64.45
N SER A 137 -24.09 22.40 64.71
CA SER A 137 -25.38 22.88 65.20
C SER A 137 -25.23 23.52 66.57
N SER A 138 -25.71 24.75 66.69
CA SER A 138 -25.96 25.43 67.96
C SER A 138 -27.41 25.17 68.35
N MET A 139 -27.62 24.60 69.56
CA MET A 139 -28.72 24.85 70.53
C MET A 139 -28.81 23.72 71.54
#